data_AF-A0A5C6RX93-F1
#
_entry.id   AF-A0A5C6RX93-F1
#
_cell.length_a   1.000
_cell.length_b   1.000
_cell.length_c   1.000
_cell.angle_alpha   90.00
_cell.angle_beta   90.00
_cell.angle_gamma   90.00
#
_symmetry.space_group_name_H-M   'P 1'
#
loop_
_entity.id
_entity.type
_entity.pdbx_description
1 polymer ?
#
loop_
_entity_poly.entity_id
_entity_poly.type
_entity_poly.pdbx_seq_one_letter_code
_entity_poly.pdbx_strand_id
1 'polypeptide(L)' 'MHDAFNKISLNSKQVDDVVLIILGIFIPPLAVYLYEDAITANFWVDLLLTLLFWIPGIIFAMLVMFADVSV' A
#
# COMPACT_ATOMS: atom_id res chain seq x y z
N MET A 1 -37.72 15.61 4.23
CA MET A 1 -37.35 14.96 5.52
C MET A 1 -36.60 13.63 5.29
N HIS A 2 -36.78 12.96 4.16
CA HIS A 2 -36.12 11.69 3.84
C HIS A 2 -34.62 11.82 3.51
N ASP A 3 -34.22 12.95 2.90
CA ASP A 3 -32.83 13.15 2.42
C ASP A 3 -31.82 13.41 3.55
N ALA A 4 -32.29 13.94 4.69
CA ALA A 4 -31.46 14.21 5.86
C ALA A 4 -31.06 12.92 6.60
N PHE A 5 -31.94 11.91 6.63
CA PHE A 5 -31.67 10.61 7.25
C PHE A 5 -30.60 9.83 6.47
N ASN A 6 -30.65 9.88 5.14
CA ASN A 6 -29.62 9.28 4.28
C ASN A 6 -28.26 9.96 4.48
N LYS A 7 -28.23 11.30 4.57
CA LYS A 7 -26.97 12.05 4.79
C LYS A 7 -26.29 11.73 6.13
N ILE A 8 -27.05 11.30 7.15
CA ILE A 8 -26.52 10.87 8.45
C ILE A 8 -25.98 9.43 8.38
N SER A 9 -26.63 8.54 7.61
CA SER A 9 -26.15 7.17 7.38
C SER A 9 -24.89 7.10 6.51
N LEU A 10 -24.73 8.04 5.57
CA LEU A 10 -23.57 8.10 4.66
C LEU A 10 -22.28 8.65 5.31
N ASN A 11 -22.32 9.09 6.57
CA ASN A 11 -21.13 9.56 7.29
C ASN A 11 -20.28 8.41 7.85
N SER A 12 -20.80 7.17 7.90
CA SER A 12 -20.06 5.99 8.39
C SER A 12 -19.08 5.38 7.39
N LYS A 13 -18.98 5.92 6.16
CA LYS A 13 -18.02 5.44 5.14
C LYS A 13 -16.60 5.93 5.36
N GLN A 14 -16.40 6.85 6.31
CA GLN A 14 -15.11 7.50 6.54
C GLN A 14 -14.07 6.56 7.18
N VAL A 15 -14.51 5.47 7.83
CA VAL A 15 -13.61 4.50 8.46
C VAL A 15 -12.83 3.72 7.41
N ASP A 16 -13.43 3.45 6.25
CA ASP A 16 -12.82 2.65 5.19
C ASP A 16 -11.64 3.40 4.56
N ASP A 17 -11.83 4.66 4.16
CA ASP A 17 -10.79 5.45 3.50
C ASP A 17 -9.57 5.71 4.41
N VAL A 18 -9.79 6.00 5.69
CA VAL A 18 -8.71 6.30 6.64
C VAL A 18 -7.92 5.03 6.99
N VAL A 19 -8.60 3.90 7.18
CA VAL A 19 -7.94 2.61 7.43
C VAL A 19 -7.15 2.15 6.22
N LEU A 20 -7.69 2.34 5.01
CA LEU A 20 -7.00 2.06 3.74
C LEU A 20 -5.75 2.93 3.56
N ILE A 21 -5.82 4.22 3.90
CA ILE A 21 -4.66 5.12 3.85
C ILE A 21 -3.57 4.68 4.84
N ILE A 22 -3.94 4.35 6.09
CA ILE A 22 -2.99 3.89 7.11
C ILE A 22 -2.36 2.55 6.70
N LEU A 23 -3.18 1.63 6.18
CA LEU A 23 -2.70 0.34 5.68
C LEU A 23 -1.85 0.50 4.43
N GLY A 24 -2.12 1.48 3.57
CA GLY A 24 -1.34 1.76 2.36
C GLY A 24 0.08 2.25 2.65
N ILE A 25 0.28 2.92 3.79
CA ILE A 25 1.60 3.37 4.24
C ILE A 25 2.44 2.20 4.78
N PHE A 26 1.82 1.24 5.49
CA PHE A 26 2.53 0.10 6.09
C PHE A 26 2.64 -1.11 5.15
N ILE A 27 1.59 -1.40 4.38
CA ILE A 27 1.47 -2.54 3.49
C ILE A 27 0.73 -2.13 2.19
N PRO A 28 1.40 -1.38 1.30
CA PRO A 28 0.80 -0.84 0.08
C PRO A 28 0.01 -1.88 -0.76
N PRO A 29 0.53 -3.10 -1.01
CA PRO A 29 -0.18 -4.10 -1.80
C PRO A 29 -1.49 -4.58 -1.16
N LEU A 30 -1.57 -4.64 0.17
CA LEU A 30 -2.79 -5.07 0.88
C LEU A 30 -3.86 -3.98 0.87
N ALA A 31 -3.47 -2.71 0.95
CA ALA A 31 -4.41 -1.60 0.89
C ALA A 31 -5.04 -1.45 -0.50
N VAL A 32 -4.26 -1.61 -1.57
CA VAL A 32 -4.77 -1.59 -2.95
C VAL A 32 -5.71 -2.77 -3.20
N TYR A 33 -5.36 -3.96 -2.70
CA TYR A 33 -6.23 -5.13 -2.78
C TYR A 33 -7.58 -4.93 -2.08
N LEU A 34 -7.57 -4.33 -0.88
CA LEU A 34 -8.78 -4.06 -0.11
C LEU A 34 -9.59 -2.88 -0.67
N TYR A 35 -8.94 -1.91 -1.30
CA TYR A 35 -9.59 -0.77 -1.95
C TYR A 35 -10.28 -1.16 -3.26
N GLU A 36 -9.64 -2.01 -4.07
CA GLU A 36 -10.16 -2.37 -5.38
C GLU A 36 -11.05 -3.63 -5.36
N ASP A 37 -11.09 -4.37 -4.25
CA ASP A 37 -11.82 -5.66 -4.08
C ASP A 37 -11.51 -6.68 -5.20
N ALA A 38 -10.42 -6.45 -5.93
CA ALA A 38 -10.02 -7.17 -7.14
C ALA A 38 -8.51 -7.06 -7.36
N ILE A 39 -7.95 -8.09 -7.99
CA ILE A 39 -6.56 -8.04 -8.47
C ILE A 39 -6.54 -7.28 -9.79
N THR A 40 -6.30 -5.98 -9.70
CA THR A 40 -6.17 -5.07 -10.84
C THR A 40 -4.71 -4.79 -11.17
N ALA A 41 -4.48 -4.10 -12.29
CA ALA A 41 -3.15 -3.69 -12.73
C ALA A 41 -2.41 -2.84 -11.68
N ASN A 42 -3.13 -2.05 -10.88
CA ASN A 42 -2.55 -1.23 -9.81
C ASN A 42 -1.92 -2.08 -8.71
N PHE A 43 -2.57 -3.18 -8.29
CA PHE A 43 -2.00 -4.15 -7.35
C PHE A 43 -0.67 -4.74 -7.87
N TRP A 44 -0.62 -5.12 -9.16
CA TRP A 44 0.59 -5.66 -9.76
C TRP A 44 1.71 -4.62 -9.88
N VAL A 45 1.36 -3.36 -10.17
CA VAL A 45 2.34 -2.26 -10.23
C VAL A 45 2.92 -1.97 -8.85
N ASP A 46 2.10 -1.82 -7.81
CA ASP A 46 2.58 -1.58 -6.44
C ASP A 46 3.37 -2.77 -5.88
N LEU A 47 2.95 -4.01 -6.18
CA LEU A 47 3.70 -5.21 -5.82
C LEU A 47 5.07 -5.28 -6.53
N LEU A 48 5.11 -4.95 -7.82
CA LEU A 48 6.37 -4.92 -8.57
C LEU A 48 7.27 -3.80 -8.08
N LEU A 49 6.72 -2.63 -7.75
CA LEU A 49 7.48 -1.48 -7.26
C LEU A 49 8.09 -1.77 -5.88
N THR A 50 7.31 -2.35 -4.97
CA THR A 50 7.81 -2.80 -3.65
C THR A 50 8.89 -3.88 -3.78
N LEU A 51 8.77 -4.80 -4.75
CA LEU A 51 9.76 -5.86 -4.97
C LEU A 51 11.02 -5.37 -5.72
N LEU A 52 10.87 -4.45 -6.67
CA LEU A 52 11.95 -3.95 -7.52
C LEU A 52 12.92 -3.05 -6.75
N PHE A 53 12.49 -2.38 -5.67
CA PHE A 53 13.39 -1.67 -4.76
C PHE A 53 14.01 -2.58 -3.69
N TRP A 54 13.40 -3.72 -3.39
CA TRP A 54 13.90 -4.68 -2.40
C TRP A 54 15.15 -5.43 -2.88
N ILE A 55 15.11 -5.93 -4.12
CA ILE A 55 16.23 -6.69 -4.71
C ILE A 55 17.53 -5.88 -4.81
N PRO A 56 17.56 -4.66 -5.36
CA PRO A 56 18.79 -3.85 -5.38
C PRO A 56 19.26 -3.49 -3.97
N GLY A 57 18.35 -3.33 -3.00
CA GLY A 57 18.69 -3.14 -1.58
C GLY A 57 19.43 -4.35 -0.97
N ILE A 58 18.96 -5.57 -1.23
CA ILE A 58 19.66 -6.79 -0.80
C ILE A 58 21.03 -6.89 -1.46
N ILE A 59 21.10 -6.69 -2.78
CA ILE A 59 22.36 -6.78 -3.52
C ILE A 59 23.36 -5.75 -3.01
N PHE A 60 22.94 -4.51 -2.77
CA PHE A 60 23.78 -3.47 -2.20
C PHE A 60 24.27 -3.82 -0.79
N ALA A 61 23.38 -4.33 0.08
CA ALA A 61 23.75 -4.75 1.43
C ALA A 61 24.77 -5.90 1.41
N MET A 62 24.58 -6.89 0.53
CA MET A 62 25.54 -7.98 0.36
C MET A 62 26.88 -7.47 -0.18
N LEU A 63 26.88 -6.57 -1.17
CA LEU A 63 28.11 -5.98 -1.68
C LEU A 63 28.87 -5.21 -0.60
N VAL A 64 28.21 -4.35 0.16
CA VAL A 64 28.84 -3.61 1.27
C VAL A 64 29.41 -4.58 2.31
N MET A 65 28.66 -5.61 2.69
CA MET A 65 29.08 -6.56 3.73
C MET A 65 30.21 -7.49 3.28
N PHE A 66 30.21 -7.94 2.02
CA PHE A 66 31.19 -8.91 1.52
C PHE A 66 32.39 -8.27 0.82
N ALA A 67 32.23 -7.09 0.22
CA ALA A 67 33.31 -6.45 -0.54
C ALA A 67 34.19 -5.51 0.31
N ASP A 68 33.95 -5.38 1.62
CA ASP A 68 34.60 -4.38 2.50
C ASP A 68 34.63 -2.97 1.86
N VAL A 69 33.64 -2.69 1.02
CA VAL A 69 33.44 -1.37 0.43
C VAL A 69 32.90 -0.50 1.56
N SER A 70 33.83 0.12 2.28
CA SER A 70 33.53 1.30 3.09
C SER A 70 33.08 2.40 2.12
N VAL A 71 31.77 2.67 2.11
CA VAL A 71 31.16 3.83 1.44
C VAL A 71 31.42 5.11 2.20
#